data_AF-A0A2S7CZE0-F1
#
_entry.id   AF-A0A2S7CZE0-F1
#
_cell.length_a   1.000
_cell.length_b   1.000
_cell.length_c   1.000
_cell.angle_alpha   90.00
_cell.angle_beta   90.00
_cell.angle_gamma   90.00
#
_symmetry.space_group_name_H-M   'P 1'
#
loop_
_entity.id
_entity.type
_entity.pdbx_description
1 polymer ?
#
loop_
_entity_poly.entity_id
_entity_poly.type
_entity_poly.pdbx_seq_one_letter_code
_entity_poly.pdbx_strand_id
1 'polypeptide(L)'
;MVACAEPSNAHQEKAMQDVTSAELKSEQDRVAAISDAALPPGSAPMMTWKGYPALQPGPELSPHQLLEQVQALAKAIRGYSDSDPSKVEQVLGLVLPPDAEQERRGVSGRVGKGSYSWAVWKPYPESPGHTVELTLTADACLVYDAIRVPLEANSFRVYVPTFGDDHRISFDTEVGPFLGLFIAVTPDRRDAPTCVTVVSFELGRRDA
;
A
#
# COMPACT_ATOMS: atom_id res chain seq x y z
N MET A 1 -45.39 1.23 66.26
CA MET A 1 -46.03 0.03 65.70
C MET A 1 -44.93 -0.90 65.19
N VAL A 2 -44.98 -2.16 65.61
CA VAL A 2 -44.11 -3.27 65.20
C VAL A 2 -44.67 -3.90 63.91
N ALA A 3 -43.80 -4.27 62.97
CA ALA A 3 -43.87 -5.43 62.03
C ALA A 3 -42.86 -5.16 60.88
N CYS A 4 -41.67 -5.75 60.84
CA CYS A 4 -41.27 -7.12 60.44
C CYS A 4 -41.66 -7.52 59.00
N ALA A 5 -40.65 -7.66 58.11
CA ALA A 5 -40.31 -8.88 57.33
C ALA A 5 -39.66 -8.57 55.96
N GLU A 6 -38.43 -9.08 55.74
CA GLU A 6 -37.84 -9.42 54.42
C GLU A 6 -38.54 -10.66 53.80
N PRO A 7 -38.05 -11.26 52.70
CA PRO A 7 -37.98 -10.79 51.31
C PRO A 7 -38.85 -11.70 50.40
N SER A 8 -39.03 -11.38 49.11
CA SER A 8 -39.53 -12.39 48.16
C SER A 8 -38.86 -12.25 46.80
N ASN A 9 -38.26 -13.36 46.38
CA ASN A 9 -37.61 -13.62 45.11
C ASN A 9 -38.56 -13.40 43.93
N ALA A 10 -38.08 -12.69 42.92
CA ALA A 10 -38.46 -12.97 41.54
C ALA A 10 -37.25 -12.68 40.63
N HIS A 11 -36.41 -13.69 40.48
CA HIS A 11 -35.58 -13.87 39.30
C HIS A 11 -36.48 -13.71 38.07
N GLN A 12 -36.34 -12.62 37.32
CA GLN A 12 -36.73 -12.61 35.91
C GLN A 12 -35.49 -12.95 35.09
N GLU A 13 -35.26 -14.25 34.93
CA GLU A 13 -34.52 -14.76 33.77
C GLU A 13 -35.27 -14.29 32.53
N LYS A 14 -34.70 -13.28 31.86
CA LYS A 14 -35.15 -12.85 30.55
C LYS A 14 -34.69 -13.92 29.57
N ALA A 15 -35.58 -14.88 29.28
CA ALA A 15 -35.36 -15.92 28.29
C ALA A 15 -34.87 -15.28 26.98
N MET A 16 -33.61 -15.54 26.62
CA MET A 16 -33.11 -15.33 25.27
C MET A 16 -33.92 -16.28 24.38
N GLN A 17 -34.71 -15.73 23.47
CA GLN A 17 -35.35 -16.52 22.41
C GLN A 17 -34.23 -17.03 21.50
N ASP A 18 -34.02 -18.34 21.51
CA ASP A 18 -33.17 -19.02 20.53
C ASP A 18 -33.73 -18.76 19.14
N VAL A 19 -33.03 -17.96 18.35
CA VAL A 19 -33.33 -17.73 16.94
C VAL A 19 -33.21 -19.07 16.23
N THR A 20 -34.29 -19.53 15.60
CA THR A 20 -34.27 -20.83 14.95
C THR A 20 -33.52 -20.74 13.61
N SER A 21 -32.85 -21.82 13.21
CA SER A 21 -32.09 -21.88 11.94
C SER A 21 -32.95 -21.56 10.71
N ALA A 22 -34.27 -21.71 10.81
CA ALA A 22 -35.22 -21.38 9.76
C ALA A 22 -35.43 -19.85 9.60
N GLU A 23 -35.44 -19.11 10.71
CA GLU A 23 -35.56 -17.63 10.71
C GLU A 23 -34.28 -16.98 10.17
N LEU A 24 -33.11 -17.50 10.55
CA LEU A 24 -31.83 -17.08 9.97
C LEU A 24 -31.78 -17.30 8.46
N LYS A 25 -32.27 -18.45 7.98
CA LYS A 25 -32.29 -18.77 6.55
C LYS A 25 -33.27 -17.87 5.78
N SER A 26 -34.45 -17.61 6.33
CA SER A 26 -35.43 -16.72 5.72
C SER A 26 -34.94 -15.28 5.63
N GLU A 27 -34.23 -14.77 6.63
CA GLU A 27 -33.65 -13.42 6.58
C GLU A 27 -32.45 -13.34 5.63
N GLN A 28 -31.64 -14.41 5.53
CA GLN A 28 -30.58 -14.50 4.51
C GLN A 28 -31.15 -14.50 3.09
N ASP A 29 -32.20 -15.29 2.83
CA ASP A 29 -32.86 -15.36 1.53
C ASP A 29 -33.51 -14.00 1.17
N ARG A 30 -34.03 -13.28 2.16
CA ARG A 30 -34.57 -11.93 1.99
C ARG A 30 -33.49 -10.91 1.61
N VAL A 31 -32.32 -10.96 2.24
CA VAL A 31 -31.19 -10.06 1.91
C VAL A 31 -30.62 -10.38 0.53
N ALA A 32 -30.54 -11.65 0.15
CA ALA A 32 -30.12 -12.06 -1.20
C ALA A 32 -31.07 -11.52 -2.27
N ALA A 33 -32.39 -11.62 -2.05
CA ALA A 33 -33.39 -11.09 -2.97
C ALA A 33 -33.34 -9.55 -3.11
N ILE A 34 -32.99 -8.82 -2.05
CA ILE A 34 -32.82 -7.37 -2.11
C ILE A 34 -31.53 -6.99 -2.87
N SER A 35 -30.46 -7.78 -2.72
CA SER A 35 -29.22 -7.57 -3.49
C SER A 35 -29.44 -7.78 -4.98
N ASP A 36 -30.19 -8.81 -5.37
CA ASP A 36 -30.50 -9.08 -6.79
C ASP A 36 -31.42 -8.02 -7.40
N ALA A 37 -32.31 -7.41 -6.61
CA ALA A 37 -33.22 -6.35 -7.07
C ALA A 37 -32.57 -4.96 -7.18
N ALA A 38 -31.35 -4.77 -6.64
CA ALA A 38 -30.67 -3.48 -6.61
C ALA A 38 -29.79 -3.20 -7.85
N LEU A 39 -29.64 -4.16 -8.77
CA LEU A 39 -28.85 -3.99 -9.98
C LEU A 39 -29.77 -3.67 -11.17
N PRO A 40 -29.74 -2.43 -11.71
CA PRO A 40 -30.55 -2.10 -12.88
C PRO A 40 -30.14 -2.98 -14.09
N PRO A 41 -31.11 -3.49 -14.86
CA PRO A 41 -30.83 -4.19 -16.11
C PRO A 41 -30.13 -3.23 -17.08
N GLY A 42 -28.90 -3.56 -17.47
CA GLY A 42 -28.04 -2.69 -18.27
C GLY A 42 -26.88 -2.04 -17.52
N SER A 43 -26.59 -2.48 -16.29
CA SER A 43 -25.32 -2.19 -15.62
C SER A 43 -24.16 -2.53 -16.57
N ALA A 44 -23.47 -1.51 -17.08
CA ALA A 44 -22.31 -1.69 -17.93
C ALA A 44 -21.33 -2.64 -17.24
N PRO A 45 -20.67 -3.57 -17.97
CA PRO A 45 -19.70 -4.45 -17.34
C PRO A 45 -18.69 -3.60 -16.58
N MET A 46 -18.42 -3.94 -15.33
CA MET A 46 -17.35 -3.32 -14.54
C MET A 46 -16.12 -3.24 -15.45
N MET A 47 -15.61 -2.03 -15.68
CA MET A 47 -14.36 -1.82 -16.41
C MET A 47 -13.32 -2.76 -15.79
N THR A 48 -12.96 -3.80 -16.52
CA THR A 48 -11.94 -4.74 -16.06
C THR A 48 -10.62 -4.01 -16.19
N TRP A 49 -10.08 -3.53 -15.07
CA TRP A 49 -8.75 -2.93 -15.02
C TRP A 49 -7.73 -3.97 -15.51
N LYS A 50 -7.11 -3.72 -16.67
CA LYS A 50 -6.19 -4.67 -17.31
C LYS A 50 -4.76 -4.61 -16.75
N GLY A 51 -4.54 -3.77 -15.74
CA GLY A 51 -3.19 -3.42 -15.30
C GLY A 51 -2.58 -2.36 -16.21
N TYR A 52 -1.40 -1.88 -15.81
CA TYR A 52 -0.66 -0.95 -16.63
C TYR A 52 0.10 -1.65 -17.78
N PRO A 53 0.36 -0.95 -18.90
CA PRO A 53 1.19 -1.47 -19.98
C PRO A 53 2.61 -1.81 -19.52
N ALA A 54 3.28 -2.69 -20.28
CA ALA A 54 4.68 -3.03 -20.04
C ALA A 54 5.61 -1.81 -20.24
N LEU A 55 6.62 -1.69 -19.37
CA LEU A 55 7.64 -0.65 -19.47
C LEU A 55 8.68 -1.00 -20.54
N GLN A 56 9.39 0.03 -21.00
CA GLN A 56 10.48 -0.16 -21.96
C GLN A 56 11.70 -0.85 -21.32
N PRO A 57 12.54 -1.55 -22.11
CA PRO A 57 13.76 -2.16 -21.59
C PRO A 57 14.76 -1.12 -21.04
N GLY A 58 15.26 -1.35 -19.84
CA GLY A 58 16.35 -0.61 -19.19
C GLY A 58 17.64 -1.42 -19.09
N PRO A 59 18.72 -0.83 -18.52
CA PRO A 59 19.99 -1.51 -18.33
C PRO A 59 19.89 -2.63 -17.28
N GLU A 60 20.82 -3.58 -17.32
CA GLU A 60 21.04 -4.50 -16.20
C GLU A 60 21.68 -3.74 -15.04
N LEU A 61 21.12 -3.90 -13.83
CA LEU A 61 21.61 -3.28 -12.61
C LEU A 61 21.94 -4.35 -11.57
N SER A 62 22.92 -4.07 -10.73
CA SER A 62 23.20 -4.87 -9.54
C SER A 62 22.22 -4.53 -8.39
N PRO A 63 21.99 -5.45 -7.44
CA PRO A 63 21.22 -5.13 -6.23
C PRO A 63 21.78 -3.95 -5.44
N HIS A 64 23.10 -3.77 -5.47
CA HIS A 64 23.77 -2.64 -4.81
C HIS A 64 23.40 -1.30 -5.46
N GLN A 65 23.40 -1.22 -6.80
CA GLN A 65 22.97 -0.01 -7.51
C GLN A 65 21.50 0.34 -7.25
N LEU A 66 20.62 -0.67 -7.17
CA LEU A 66 19.22 -0.44 -6.80
C LEU A 66 19.08 0.11 -5.36
N LEU A 67 19.88 -0.38 -4.41
CA LEU A 67 19.93 0.15 -3.05
C LEU A 67 20.43 1.60 -3.02
N GLU A 68 21.49 1.92 -3.77
CA GLU A 68 22.00 3.28 -3.90
C GLU A 68 20.93 4.22 -4.48
N GLN A 69 20.18 3.78 -5.50
CA GLN A 69 19.08 4.52 -6.08
C GLN A 69 17.94 4.78 -5.08
N VAL A 70 17.55 3.76 -4.30
CA VAL A 70 16.54 3.90 -3.23
C VAL A 70 16.99 4.93 -2.20
N GLN A 71 18.25 4.88 -1.76
CA GLN A 71 18.81 5.82 -0.81
C GLN A 71 18.93 7.24 -1.38
N ALA A 72 19.26 7.37 -2.66
CA ALA A 72 19.35 8.65 -3.35
C ALA A 72 17.97 9.32 -3.45
N LEU A 73 16.93 8.58 -3.84
CA LEU A 73 15.56 9.07 -3.89
C LEU A 73 15.04 9.50 -2.52
N ALA A 74 15.26 8.68 -1.48
CA ALA A 74 14.85 9.01 -0.11
C ALA A 74 15.45 10.34 0.39
N LYS A 75 16.63 10.72 -0.12
CA LYS A 75 17.30 11.99 0.21
C LYS A 75 16.85 13.15 -0.66
N ALA A 76 16.61 12.89 -1.95
CA ALA A 76 16.34 13.91 -2.95
C ALA A 76 14.89 14.41 -2.92
N ILE A 77 13.91 13.55 -2.62
CA ILE A 77 12.50 13.93 -2.63
C ILE A 77 12.17 14.74 -1.38
N ARG A 78 11.99 16.05 -1.53
CA ARG A 78 11.64 16.96 -0.42
C ARG A 78 10.38 17.79 -0.68
N GLY A 79 9.94 17.88 -1.93
CA GLY A 79 8.69 18.50 -2.34
C GLY A 79 8.07 17.80 -3.54
N TYR A 80 6.82 18.15 -3.85
CA TYR A 80 6.06 17.49 -4.91
C TYR A 80 6.76 17.49 -6.28
N SER A 81 7.41 18.60 -6.66
CA SER A 81 8.17 18.68 -7.91
C SER A 81 9.39 17.77 -7.97
N ASP A 82 9.93 17.33 -6.82
CA ASP A 82 11.09 16.42 -6.80
C ASP A 82 10.69 14.99 -7.20
N SER A 83 9.39 14.68 -7.15
CA SER A 83 8.82 13.43 -7.66
C SER A 83 8.54 13.46 -9.17
N ASP A 84 8.74 14.61 -9.84
CA ASP A 84 8.51 14.70 -11.28
C ASP A 84 9.42 13.72 -12.04
N PRO A 85 8.92 13.06 -13.12
CA PRO A 85 9.68 12.05 -13.83
C PRO A 85 11.08 12.49 -14.27
N SER A 86 11.26 13.75 -14.68
CA SER A 86 12.57 14.28 -15.10
C SER A 86 13.56 14.45 -13.94
N LYS A 87 13.06 14.74 -12.72
CA LYS A 87 13.89 14.79 -11.51
C LYS A 87 14.25 13.39 -11.04
N VAL A 88 13.29 12.47 -11.10
CA VAL A 88 13.53 11.06 -10.77
C VAL A 88 14.55 10.45 -11.74
N GLU A 89 14.46 10.72 -13.05
CA GLU A 89 15.46 10.32 -14.06
C GLU A 89 16.88 10.77 -13.67
N GLN A 90 17.02 12.03 -13.23
CA GLN A 90 18.31 12.60 -12.80
C GLN A 90 18.87 11.90 -11.56
N VAL A 91 18.02 11.61 -10.57
CA VAL A 91 18.44 10.95 -9.32
C VAL A 91 18.80 9.48 -9.57
N LEU A 92 18.02 8.77 -10.40
CA LEU A 92 18.26 7.37 -10.73
C LEU A 92 19.43 7.17 -11.69
N GLY A 93 19.78 8.18 -12.49
CA GLY A 93 20.72 8.03 -13.60
C GLY A 93 20.17 7.12 -14.70
N LEU A 94 18.83 7.07 -14.85
CA LEU A 94 18.12 6.26 -15.83
C LEU A 94 17.19 7.15 -16.66
N VAL A 95 17.02 6.83 -17.93
CA VAL A 95 15.95 7.39 -18.75
C VAL A 95 14.67 6.61 -18.45
N LEU A 96 13.56 7.31 -18.19
CA LEU A 96 12.26 6.74 -17.88
C LEU A 96 11.28 7.10 -19.00
N PRO A 97 11.30 6.41 -20.15
CA PRO A 97 10.37 6.70 -21.24
C PRO A 97 8.91 6.45 -20.83
N PRO A 98 7.93 7.09 -21.49
CA PRO A 98 6.52 6.77 -21.28
C PRO A 98 6.22 5.33 -21.70
N ASP A 99 5.28 4.70 -21.00
CA ASP A 99 4.67 3.45 -21.43
C ASP A 99 3.71 3.65 -22.62
N ALA A 100 3.13 2.55 -23.11
CA ALA A 100 2.33 2.57 -24.34
C ALA A 100 1.07 3.45 -24.25
N GLU A 101 0.54 3.66 -23.04
CA GLU A 101 -0.67 4.46 -22.79
C GLU A 101 -0.35 5.82 -22.17
N GLN A 102 0.95 6.11 -21.96
CA GLN A 102 1.45 7.33 -21.32
C GLN A 102 0.94 7.54 -19.89
N GLU A 103 0.49 6.48 -19.24
CA GLU A 103 0.01 6.52 -17.85
C GLU A 103 1.18 6.55 -16.86
N ARG A 104 2.30 5.92 -17.24
CA ARG A 104 3.50 5.85 -16.42
C ARG A 104 4.74 6.14 -17.27
N ARG A 105 5.80 6.59 -16.59
CA ARG A 105 7.15 6.68 -17.14
C ARG A 105 8.05 5.70 -16.40
N GLY A 106 8.82 4.88 -17.11
CA GLY A 106 9.59 3.84 -16.44
C GLY A 106 10.40 2.93 -17.34
N VAL A 107 11.19 2.06 -16.71
CA VAL A 107 11.97 1.00 -17.37
C VAL A 107 11.89 -0.30 -16.60
N SER A 108 12.06 -1.41 -17.31
CA SER A 108 12.28 -2.73 -16.74
C SER A 108 13.61 -3.32 -17.21
N GLY A 109 14.42 -3.83 -16.29
CA GLY A 109 15.74 -4.39 -16.59
C GLY A 109 16.03 -5.64 -15.77
N ARG A 110 17.20 -6.25 -16.00
CA ARG A 110 17.64 -7.42 -15.23
C ARG A 110 18.33 -7.01 -13.93
N VAL A 111 18.18 -7.85 -12.89
CA VAL A 111 18.96 -7.77 -11.66
C VAL A 111 19.22 -9.17 -11.10
N GLY A 112 20.49 -9.60 -11.11
CA GLY A 112 20.85 -10.93 -10.67
C GLY A 112 20.11 -12.01 -11.46
N LYS A 113 19.29 -12.83 -10.79
CA LYS A 113 18.48 -13.87 -11.45
C LYS A 113 17.09 -13.39 -11.87
N GLY A 114 16.62 -12.27 -11.31
CA GLY A 114 15.30 -11.70 -11.60
C GLY A 114 15.36 -10.45 -12.48
N SER A 115 14.30 -9.66 -12.40
CA SER A 115 14.17 -8.37 -13.06
C SER A 115 13.68 -7.30 -12.07
N TYR A 116 13.97 -6.06 -12.38
CA TYR A 116 13.47 -4.89 -11.68
C TYR A 116 12.65 -4.03 -12.65
N SER A 117 11.79 -3.20 -12.09
CA SER A 117 11.05 -2.15 -12.78
C SER A 117 11.07 -0.89 -11.93
N TRP A 118 11.51 0.22 -12.50
CA TRP A 118 11.28 1.56 -11.95
C TRP A 118 10.13 2.21 -12.72
N ALA A 119 9.13 2.72 -12.00
CA ALA A 119 8.01 3.45 -12.59
C ALA A 119 7.68 4.71 -11.80
N VAL A 120 7.22 5.74 -12.51
CA VAL A 120 6.76 7.02 -11.96
C VAL A 120 5.42 7.35 -12.60
N TRP A 121 4.42 7.65 -11.78
CA TRP A 121 3.09 7.99 -12.25
C TRP A 121 2.34 8.84 -11.25
N LYS A 122 1.27 9.49 -11.69
CA LYS A 122 0.34 10.13 -10.78
C LYS A 122 -0.71 9.11 -10.31
N PRO A 123 -0.96 8.97 -8.99
CA PRO A 123 -2.00 8.07 -8.50
C PRO A 123 -3.41 8.49 -8.95
N TYR A 124 -3.61 9.79 -9.21
CA TYR A 124 -4.79 10.37 -9.84
C TYR A 124 -4.40 11.69 -10.54
N PRO A 125 -5.15 12.17 -11.56
CA PRO A 125 -4.71 13.29 -12.41
C PRO A 125 -4.32 14.57 -11.66
N GLU A 126 -5.08 14.92 -10.62
CA GLU A 126 -4.90 16.10 -9.78
C GLU A 126 -3.89 15.90 -8.66
N SER A 127 -3.25 14.73 -8.57
CA SER A 127 -2.27 14.46 -7.52
C SER A 127 -1.16 15.50 -7.57
N PRO A 128 -0.82 16.13 -6.43
CA PRO A 128 0.19 17.16 -6.39
C PRO A 128 1.58 16.60 -6.70
N GLY A 129 1.85 15.34 -6.35
CA GLY A 129 3.09 14.63 -6.69
C GLY A 129 2.84 13.31 -7.41
N HIS A 130 3.94 12.65 -7.76
CA HIS A 130 3.98 11.33 -8.36
C HIS A 130 4.32 10.28 -7.30
N THR A 131 3.78 9.07 -7.50
CA THR A 131 4.31 7.85 -6.89
C THR A 131 5.52 7.41 -7.69
N VAL A 132 6.61 7.09 -6.99
CA VAL A 132 7.81 6.47 -7.56
C VAL A 132 7.92 5.07 -6.97
N GLU A 133 8.04 4.04 -7.79
CA GLU A 133 8.07 2.65 -7.31
C GLU A 133 9.17 1.83 -7.99
N LEU A 134 9.90 1.09 -7.18
CA LEU A 134 10.74 -0.02 -7.58
C LEU A 134 10.01 -1.32 -7.28
N THR A 135 9.86 -2.17 -8.29
CA THR A 135 9.32 -3.53 -8.16
C THR A 135 10.35 -4.54 -8.67
N LEU A 136 10.59 -5.60 -7.90
CA LEU A 136 11.46 -6.74 -8.24
C LEU A 136 10.62 -8.01 -8.40
N THR A 137 11.03 -8.90 -9.30
CA THR A 137 10.43 -10.25 -9.37
C THR A 137 10.86 -11.10 -8.18
N ALA A 138 10.12 -12.17 -7.90
CA ALA A 138 10.40 -13.06 -6.76
C ALA A 138 11.82 -13.66 -6.72
N ASP A 139 12.51 -13.75 -7.87
CA ASP A 139 13.90 -14.22 -7.97
C ASP A 139 14.96 -13.15 -7.65
N ALA A 140 14.53 -11.94 -7.26
CA ALA A 140 15.39 -10.83 -6.86
C ALA A 140 14.78 -10.08 -5.67
N CYS A 141 15.65 -9.60 -4.77
CA CYS A 141 15.21 -8.70 -3.70
C CYS A 141 16.35 -7.87 -3.15
N LEU A 142 15.97 -6.84 -2.40
CA LEU A 142 16.88 -6.01 -1.64
C LEU A 142 16.90 -6.46 -0.18
N VAL A 143 18.06 -6.41 0.46
CA VAL A 143 18.18 -6.74 1.88
C VAL A 143 17.47 -5.67 2.70
N TYR A 144 16.50 -6.06 3.53
CA TYR A 144 15.68 -5.12 4.28
C TYR A 144 16.51 -4.16 5.16
N ASP A 145 17.48 -4.68 5.91
CA ASP A 145 18.32 -3.82 6.79
C ASP A 145 19.18 -2.82 6.01
N ALA A 146 19.52 -3.11 4.75
CA ALA A 146 20.23 -2.18 3.88
C ALA A 146 19.34 -1.01 3.41
N ILE A 147 18.02 -1.12 3.56
CA ILE A 147 17.05 -0.05 3.36
C ILE A 147 16.74 0.63 4.71
N ARG A 148 16.37 -0.16 5.73
CA ARG A 148 15.94 0.34 7.05
C ARG A 148 17.00 1.20 7.73
N VAL A 149 18.22 0.70 7.87
CA VAL A 149 19.26 1.37 8.68
C VAL A 149 19.59 2.76 8.12
N PRO A 150 19.81 2.95 6.80
CA PRO A 150 19.98 4.28 6.24
C PRO A 150 18.75 5.18 6.42
N LEU A 151 17.53 4.67 6.29
CA LEU A 151 16.33 5.49 6.48
C LEU A 151 16.19 5.97 7.92
N GLU A 152 16.34 5.08 8.92
CA GLU A 152 16.34 5.45 10.33
C GLU A 152 17.43 6.49 10.65
N ALA A 153 18.64 6.32 10.09
CA ALA A 153 19.72 7.29 10.22
C ALA A 153 19.40 8.66 9.59
N ASN A 154 18.47 8.73 8.64
CA ASN A 154 17.97 9.95 8.01
C ASN A 154 16.64 10.43 8.62
N SER A 155 16.37 10.09 9.89
CA SER A 155 15.20 10.55 10.65
C SER A 155 13.85 10.08 10.09
N PHE A 156 13.83 8.97 9.34
CA PHE A 156 12.59 8.28 9.06
C PHE A 156 12.16 7.47 10.28
N ARG A 157 10.87 7.55 10.60
CA ARG A 157 10.24 6.69 11.60
C ARG A 157 9.68 5.47 10.90
N VAL A 158 9.90 4.30 11.48
CA VAL A 158 9.35 3.04 10.99
C VAL A 158 7.99 2.77 11.62
N TYR A 159 7.04 2.32 10.81
CA TYR A 159 5.75 1.81 11.22
C TYR A 159 5.55 0.41 10.63
N VAL A 160 5.39 -0.58 11.51
CA VAL A 160 5.05 -1.95 11.15
C VAL A 160 3.57 -2.16 11.51
N PRO A 161 2.67 -2.41 10.54
CA PRO A 161 1.28 -2.73 10.84
C PRO A 161 1.18 -3.92 11.79
N THR A 162 0.38 -3.78 12.85
CA THR A 162 0.25 -4.82 13.88
C THR A 162 -0.84 -5.85 13.56
N PHE A 163 -1.79 -5.52 12.68
CA PHE A 163 -2.94 -6.35 12.33
C PHE A 163 -3.33 -6.15 10.87
N GLY A 164 -3.99 -7.14 10.27
CA GLY A 164 -4.50 -7.08 8.90
C GLY A 164 -3.57 -7.69 7.85
N ASP A 165 -4.08 -7.71 6.62
CA ASP A 165 -3.41 -8.30 5.45
C ASP A 165 -2.43 -7.33 4.76
N ASP A 166 -2.25 -6.12 5.30
CA ASP A 166 -1.22 -5.20 4.82
C ASP A 166 0.15 -5.67 5.34
N HIS A 167 0.93 -6.25 4.43
CA HIS A 167 2.26 -6.74 4.71
C HIS A 167 3.34 -5.67 4.56
N ARG A 168 2.98 -4.44 4.18
CA ARG A 168 3.96 -3.37 3.94
C ARG A 168 4.48 -2.81 5.26
N ILE A 169 5.78 -2.53 5.29
CA ILE A 169 6.42 -1.75 6.35
C ILE A 169 6.59 -0.33 5.82
N SER A 170 6.14 0.66 6.58
CA SER A 170 6.17 2.06 6.17
C SER A 170 7.25 2.83 6.91
N PHE A 171 7.86 3.79 6.23
CA PHE A 171 8.82 4.73 6.78
C PHE A 171 8.32 6.15 6.47
N ASP A 172 8.28 7.03 7.45
CA ASP A 172 7.85 8.41 7.24
C ASP A 172 8.84 9.42 7.80
N THR A 173 9.02 10.53 7.09
CA THR A 173 9.74 11.70 7.62
C THR A 173 9.09 13.00 7.16
N GLU A 174 9.33 14.07 7.92
CA GLU A 174 8.88 15.40 7.54
C GLU A 174 9.85 15.98 6.50
N VAL A 175 9.30 16.52 5.42
CA VAL A 175 10.11 17.14 4.35
C VAL A 175 9.74 18.59 4.09
N GLY A 176 8.68 19.09 4.73
CA GLY A 176 8.28 20.49 4.73
C GLY A 176 7.07 20.71 5.64
N PRO A 177 6.61 21.96 5.78
CA PRO A 177 5.42 22.27 6.59
C PRO A 177 4.22 21.43 6.13
N PHE A 178 3.70 20.58 7.03
CA PHE A 178 2.58 19.66 6.78
C PHE A 178 2.81 18.62 5.69
N LEU A 179 4.05 18.47 5.18
CA LEU A 179 4.39 17.55 4.10
C LEU A 179 5.30 16.43 4.59
N GLY A 180 4.94 15.20 4.27
CA GLY A 180 5.71 14.01 4.58
C GLY A 180 6.09 13.23 3.35
N LEU A 181 7.29 12.67 3.41
CA LEU A 181 7.69 11.59 2.52
C LEU A 181 7.39 10.27 3.21
N PHE A 182 6.58 9.45 2.56
CA PHE A 182 6.22 8.10 2.97
C PHE A 182 6.92 7.13 2.02
N ILE A 183 7.64 6.17 2.58
CA ILE A 183 8.29 5.09 1.85
C ILE A 183 7.67 3.80 2.34
N ALA A 184 6.99 3.04 1.47
CA ALA A 184 6.48 1.73 1.82
C ALA A 184 7.35 0.64 1.19
N VAL A 185 7.66 -0.40 1.97
CA VAL A 185 8.39 -1.57 1.47
C VAL A 185 7.56 -2.83 1.65
N THR A 186 7.61 -3.73 0.67
CA THR A 186 6.97 -5.05 0.75
C THR A 186 8.04 -6.12 0.99
N PRO A 187 8.19 -6.62 2.22
CA PRO A 187 9.12 -7.70 2.55
C PRO A 187 8.54 -9.10 2.28
N ASP A 188 9.40 -10.11 2.30
CA ASP A 188 9.06 -11.54 2.30
C ASP A 188 8.18 -11.91 3.50
N ARG A 189 8.51 -11.36 4.67
CA ARG A 189 7.82 -11.61 5.93
C ARG A 189 7.75 -10.31 6.72
N ARG A 190 6.55 -9.97 7.19
CA ARG A 190 6.32 -8.74 7.96
C ARG A 190 7.07 -8.73 9.30
N ASP A 191 7.01 -9.83 10.06
CA ASP A 191 7.50 -9.87 11.44
C ASP A 191 9.01 -10.21 11.54
N ALA A 192 9.62 -10.65 10.44
CA ALA A 192 11.05 -10.96 10.34
C ALA A 192 11.55 -10.68 8.90
N PRO A 193 11.54 -9.42 8.46
CA PRO A 193 11.80 -9.04 7.08
C PRO A 193 13.28 -9.24 6.73
N THR A 194 13.53 -9.91 5.61
CA THR A 194 14.88 -10.15 5.09
C THR A 194 15.05 -9.66 3.67
N CYS A 195 13.98 -9.74 2.87
CA CYS A 195 14.01 -9.65 1.42
C CYS A 195 12.86 -8.75 0.96
N VAL A 196 13.17 -7.61 0.34
CA VAL A 196 12.19 -6.61 -0.12
C VAL A 196 12.05 -6.67 -1.64
N THR A 197 10.81 -6.79 -2.11
CA THR A 197 10.49 -6.86 -3.56
C THR A 197 9.80 -5.62 -4.09
N VAL A 198 9.25 -4.76 -3.23
CA VAL A 198 8.66 -3.48 -3.65
C VAL A 198 9.13 -2.38 -2.72
N VAL A 199 9.48 -1.23 -3.29
CA VAL A 199 9.76 0.02 -2.57
C VAL A 199 9.01 1.14 -3.27
N SER A 200 8.03 1.76 -2.61
CA SER A 200 7.31 2.92 -3.15
C SER A 200 7.61 4.18 -2.35
N PHE A 201 7.61 5.32 -3.02
CA PHE A 201 7.82 6.66 -2.46
C PHE A 201 6.63 7.53 -2.81
N GLU A 202 6.02 8.14 -1.79
CA GLU A 202 4.85 8.99 -1.95
C GLU A 202 4.96 10.22 -1.05
N LEU A 203 4.58 11.37 -1.60
CA LEU A 203 4.45 12.60 -0.83
C LEU A 203 3.00 12.78 -0.42
N GLY A 204 2.77 12.98 0.87
CA GLY A 204 1.45 13.12 1.44
C GLY A 204 1.42 14.17 2.53
N ARG A 205 0.21 14.65 2.82
CA ARG A 205 -0.02 15.51 3.99
C ARG A 205 0.23 14.71 5.27
N ARG A 206 0.91 15.32 6.25
CA ARG A 206 1.17 14.72 7.58
C ARG A 206 0.11 15.08 8.62
N ASP A 207 -0.80 15.96 8.27
CA ASP A 207 -1.91 16.41 9.10
C ASP A 207 -3.16 15.53 8.87
N ALA A 208 -3.27 14.51 9.70
CA ALA A 208 -4.50 13.84 10.11
C ALA A 208 -4.54 13.77 11.63
#